data_AF-A0A8S0W7Z3-F1
#
_entry.id   AF-A0A8S0W7Z3-F1
#
_cell.length_a   1.000
_cell.length_b   1.000
_cell.length_c   1.000
_cell.angle_alpha   90.00
_cell.angle_beta   90.00
_cell.angle_gamma   90.00
#
_symmetry.space_group_name_H-M   'P 1'
#
loop_
_entity.id
_entity.type
_entity.pdbx_description
1 polymer ?
#
loop_
_entity_poly.entity_id
_entity_poly.type
_entity_poly.pdbx_seq_one_letter_code
_entity_poly.pdbx_strand_id
1 'polypeptide(L)'
;MKEMTARERVVNAMEFKPVDRIPLFDLVQNIPLIEYCTGERLTLKNGLDLLCKTISMKLDATRGIASPVEEKTFADKDGFIYKQEWWTTWLVDRPYKDVQGLVNYIKKNIEELEDYRPGDIWTFAGKANVWGQSDKSPREQFMELQEKLGDTVLFPSESPVGLDTAWIRAGMELFSYAYVEDPDIISSWLQALADFEVRRIHDVADVDLSPVTLVYADLAFKTGLMFSPKFLRKEFFPRLKQLVDAWHSHGIKVIYHSDGNLMEVMDDFVAAGVDGINPVETIAGMDIGVIRQRYPQLTMMGGIDCSQLLPYGTEEEVEAEVKKAIDQGFSGGGLLLGSTTEIHPDCKVENVLKMWNVATTYSRR
;
A
#
# COMPACT_ATOMS: atom_id res chain seq x y z
N MET A 1 -14.35 -23.83 15.38
CA MET A 1 -12.89 -23.98 15.15
C MET A 1 -12.14 -23.43 16.36
N LYS A 2 -10.87 -23.82 16.58
CA LYS A 2 -10.01 -23.16 17.58
C LYS A 2 -9.81 -21.71 17.15
N GLU A 3 -9.79 -20.78 18.11
CA GLU A 3 -9.48 -19.37 17.83
C GLU A 3 -8.03 -19.27 17.32
N MET A 4 -7.86 -18.55 16.20
CA MET A 4 -6.57 -18.36 15.54
C MET A 4 -5.91 -17.06 15.99
N THR A 5 -4.60 -16.96 15.86
CA THR A 5 -3.89 -15.68 15.93
C THR A 5 -4.17 -14.85 14.66
N ALA A 6 -3.97 -13.54 14.71
CA ALA A 6 -4.05 -12.67 13.54
C ALA A 6 -3.07 -13.13 12.45
N ARG A 7 -1.83 -13.48 12.83
CA ARG A 7 -0.85 -14.05 11.89
C ARG A 7 -1.33 -15.35 11.25
N GLU A 8 -1.89 -16.28 12.03
CA GLU A 8 -2.46 -17.53 11.50
C GLU A 8 -3.61 -17.25 10.50
N ARG A 9 -4.51 -16.31 10.82
CA ARG A 9 -5.60 -15.93 9.90
C ARG A 9 -5.08 -15.35 8.60
N VAL A 10 -4.13 -14.41 8.67
CA VAL A 10 -3.56 -13.75 7.49
C VAL A 10 -2.85 -14.77 6.60
N VAL A 11 -1.98 -15.62 7.17
CA VAL A 11 -1.27 -16.67 6.40
C VAL A 11 -2.26 -17.65 5.78
N ASN A 12 -3.22 -18.16 6.56
CA ASN A 12 -4.20 -19.11 6.04
C ASN A 12 -5.07 -18.47 4.95
N ALA A 13 -5.48 -17.22 5.09
CA ALA A 13 -6.23 -16.52 4.06
C ALA A 13 -5.42 -16.39 2.76
N MET A 14 -4.14 -16.01 2.85
CA MET A 14 -3.23 -15.92 1.69
C MET A 14 -3.00 -17.28 1.01
N GLU A 15 -3.04 -18.37 1.78
CA GLU A 15 -2.86 -19.74 1.29
C GLU A 15 -4.18 -20.46 0.94
N PHE A 16 -5.31 -19.75 0.96
CA PHE A 16 -6.64 -20.32 0.70
C PHE A 16 -7.00 -21.50 1.62
N LYS A 17 -6.54 -21.43 2.88
CA LYS A 17 -6.87 -22.39 3.94
C LYS A 17 -7.97 -21.83 4.84
N PRO A 18 -8.82 -22.72 5.42
CA PRO A 18 -9.89 -22.30 6.34
C PRO A 18 -9.36 -21.43 7.49
N VAL A 19 -10.13 -20.41 7.85
CA VAL A 19 -9.90 -19.51 9.00
C VAL A 19 -11.08 -19.53 9.96
N ASP A 20 -10.86 -19.18 11.23
CA ASP A 20 -11.90 -19.09 12.26
C ASP A 20 -12.91 -17.95 12.01
N ARG A 21 -12.44 -16.88 11.34
CA ARG A 21 -13.21 -15.77 10.77
C ARG A 21 -12.36 -15.09 9.69
N ILE A 22 -12.98 -14.26 8.87
CA ILE A 22 -12.23 -13.45 7.88
C ILE A 22 -11.23 -12.52 8.59
N PRO A 23 -9.97 -12.41 8.09
CA PRO A 23 -9.03 -11.42 8.59
C PRO A 23 -9.45 -10.01 8.18
N LEU A 24 -9.24 -9.07 9.09
CA LEU A 24 -9.44 -7.64 8.87
C LEU A 24 -8.12 -6.95 8.55
N PHE A 25 -8.14 -6.12 7.53
CA PHE A 25 -7.02 -5.25 7.15
C PHE A 25 -7.52 -3.81 7.04
N ASP A 26 -6.76 -2.84 7.53
CA ASP A 26 -7.05 -1.44 7.23
C ASP A 26 -5.86 -0.51 7.56
N LEU A 27 -5.90 0.70 6.99
CA LEU A 27 -5.09 1.83 7.41
C LEU A 27 -5.97 2.81 8.20
N VAL A 28 -5.66 3.06 9.46
CA VAL A 28 -6.50 3.89 10.35
C VAL A 28 -5.96 5.32 10.40
N GLN A 29 -6.70 6.28 9.83
CA GLN A 29 -6.38 7.72 9.84
C GLN A 29 -7.56 8.56 10.35
N ASN A 30 -8.31 8.03 11.31
CA ASN A 30 -9.52 8.65 11.84
C ASN A 30 -9.41 8.87 13.35
N ILE A 31 -9.20 10.13 13.75
CA ILE A 31 -9.03 10.51 15.16
C ILE A 31 -10.26 10.14 16.01
N PRO A 32 -11.50 10.51 15.63
CA PRO A 32 -12.68 10.13 16.40
C PRO A 32 -12.80 8.62 16.64
N LEU A 33 -12.45 7.79 15.65
CA LEU A 33 -12.45 6.34 15.79
C LEU A 33 -11.38 5.84 16.76
N ILE A 34 -10.16 6.40 16.69
CA ILE A 34 -9.07 6.08 17.63
C ILE A 34 -9.47 6.43 19.06
N GLU A 35 -10.01 7.64 19.28
CA GLU A 35 -10.47 8.09 20.59
C GLU A 35 -11.63 7.23 21.11
N TYR A 36 -12.57 6.84 20.24
CA TYR A 36 -13.65 5.94 20.58
C TYR A 36 -13.13 4.56 21.01
N CYS A 37 -12.21 3.97 20.26
CA CYS A 37 -11.69 2.62 20.53
C CYS A 37 -10.83 2.58 21.80
N THR A 38 -10.06 3.64 22.06
CA THR A 38 -9.12 3.68 23.18
C THR A 38 -9.72 4.26 24.46
N GLY A 39 -10.77 5.07 24.34
CA GLY A 39 -11.34 5.85 25.45
C GLY A 39 -10.44 7.02 25.87
N GLU A 40 -9.42 7.36 25.09
CA GLU A 40 -8.41 8.36 25.39
C GLU A 40 -8.36 9.43 24.30
N ARG A 41 -8.14 10.68 24.69
CA ARG A 41 -7.99 11.79 23.73
C ARG A 41 -6.65 11.72 23.03
N LEU A 42 -6.66 11.89 21.71
CA LEU A 42 -5.45 11.88 20.89
C LEU A 42 -4.72 13.22 20.98
N THR A 43 -3.40 13.14 21.14
CA THR A 43 -2.46 14.26 21.13
C THR A 43 -1.24 13.85 20.30
N LEU A 44 -0.41 14.82 19.90
CA LEU A 44 0.85 14.54 19.20
C LEU A 44 1.81 13.64 20.01
N LYS A 45 1.70 13.64 21.34
CA LYS A 45 2.58 12.85 22.23
C LYS A 45 2.19 11.37 22.34
N ASN A 46 0.89 11.08 22.30
CA ASN A 46 0.36 9.71 22.47
C ASN A 46 -0.27 9.15 21.18
N GLY A 47 -0.27 9.90 20.08
CA GLY A 47 -0.95 9.54 18.84
C GLY A 47 -0.53 8.18 18.28
N LEU A 48 0.79 7.93 18.20
CA LEU A 48 1.32 6.64 17.74
C LEU A 48 0.86 5.48 18.63
N ASP A 49 0.93 5.64 19.96
CA ASP A 49 0.55 4.58 20.91
C ASP A 49 -0.95 4.28 20.84
N LEU A 50 -1.81 5.31 20.77
CA LEU A 50 -3.25 5.13 20.66
C LEU A 50 -3.67 4.53 19.30
N LEU A 51 -2.97 4.89 18.24
CA LEU A 51 -3.16 4.28 16.92
C LEU A 51 -2.79 2.79 16.95
N CYS A 52 -1.59 2.43 17.41
CA CYS A 52 -1.17 1.02 17.53
C CYS A 52 -2.11 0.22 18.44
N LYS A 53 -2.60 0.82 19.54
CA LYS A 53 -3.60 0.22 20.41
C LYS A 53 -4.93 -0.03 19.68
N THR A 54 -5.40 0.93 18.89
CA THR A 54 -6.62 0.77 18.07
C THR A 54 -6.46 -0.36 17.05
N ILE A 55 -5.34 -0.38 16.33
CA ILE A 55 -5.02 -1.40 15.33
C ILE A 55 -4.97 -2.78 15.97
N SER A 56 -4.18 -2.96 17.03
CA SER A 56 -4.04 -4.25 17.73
C SER A 56 -5.34 -4.80 18.31
N MET A 57 -6.28 -3.92 18.68
CA MET A 57 -7.60 -4.32 19.18
C MET A 57 -8.56 -4.77 18.07
N LYS A 58 -8.36 -4.35 16.82
CA LYS A 58 -9.40 -4.41 15.77
C LYS A 58 -8.98 -5.13 14.50
N LEU A 59 -7.70 -5.09 14.13
CA LEU A 59 -7.22 -5.53 12.83
C LEU A 59 -6.28 -6.74 12.95
N ASP A 60 -6.33 -7.62 11.95
CA ASP A 60 -5.39 -8.73 11.82
C ASP A 60 -4.16 -8.36 11.01
N ALA A 61 -4.28 -7.38 10.12
CA ALA A 61 -3.17 -6.81 9.37
C ALA A 61 -3.30 -5.28 9.19
N THR A 62 -2.18 -4.61 8.98
CA THR A 62 -2.12 -3.19 8.62
C THR A 62 -0.85 -2.88 7.82
N ARG A 63 -0.74 -1.64 7.33
CA ARG A 63 0.43 -1.10 6.64
C ARG A 63 0.71 0.33 7.11
N GLY A 64 1.88 0.87 6.80
CA GLY A 64 2.13 2.32 6.81
C GLY A 64 1.70 3.07 8.07
N ILE A 65 2.11 2.62 9.26
CA ILE A 65 1.75 3.30 10.52
C ILE A 65 2.54 4.60 10.65
N ALA A 66 1.84 5.72 10.51
CA ALA A 66 2.33 7.04 10.90
C ALA A 66 1.61 7.50 12.17
N SER A 67 1.98 8.64 12.74
CA SER A 67 1.17 9.39 13.73
C SER A 67 0.88 10.75 13.09
N PRO A 68 -0.16 11.51 13.49
CA PRO A 68 -0.31 12.86 12.97
C PRO A 68 0.96 13.65 13.27
N VAL A 69 1.50 14.30 12.25
CA VAL A 69 2.68 15.16 12.38
C VAL A 69 2.32 16.62 12.21
N GLU A 70 3.22 17.49 12.67
CA GLU A 70 3.09 18.93 12.45
C GLU A 70 3.19 19.26 10.95
N GLU A 71 2.35 20.18 10.50
CA GLU A 71 2.40 20.67 9.14
C GLU A 71 3.70 21.45 8.91
N LYS A 72 4.43 21.09 7.86
CA LYS A 72 5.66 21.79 7.49
C LYS A 72 5.90 21.74 5.99
N THR A 73 6.59 22.76 5.49
CA THR A 73 7.14 22.77 4.13
C THR A 73 8.66 22.69 4.23
N PHE A 74 9.28 21.81 3.45
CA PHE A 74 10.73 21.63 3.46
C PHE A 74 11.25 21.30 2.06
N ALA A 75 12.51 21.63 1.81
CA ALA A 75 13.21 21.22 0.60
C ALA A 75 14.12 20.01 0.88
N ASP A 76 14.21 19.08 -0.06
CA ASP A 76 15.20 17.99 0.01
C ASP A 76 16.57 18.41 -0.57
N LYS A 77 17.54 17.48 -0.54
CA LYS A 77 18.91 17.70 -1.05
C LYS A 77 18.97 18.02 -2.55
N ASP A 78 17.94 17.62 -3.30
CA ASP A 78 17.86 17.77 -4.75
C ASP A 78 17.04 19.02 -5.16
N GLY A 79 16.49 19.74 -4.18
CA GLY A 79 15.74 20.97 -4.40
C GLY A 79 14.26 20.77 -4.68
N PHE A 80 13.72 19.56 -4.45
CA PHE A 80 12.27 19.35 -4.44
C PHE A 80 11.66 19.96 -3.18
N ILE A 81 10.51 20.61 -3.31
CA ILE A 81 9.80 21.19 -2.18
C ILE A 81 8.60 20.30 -1.85
N TYR A 82 8.54 19.85 -0.60
CA TYR A 82 7.45 19.04 -0.08
C TYR A 82 6.65 19.82 0.95
N LYS A 83 5.33 19.60 0.95
CA LYS A 83 4.39 20.05 1.98
C LYS A 83 3.86 18.83 2.73
N GLN A 84 4.22 18.70 3.99
CA GLN A 84 3.69 17.68 4.88
C GLN A 84 2.43 18.20 5.56
N GLU A 85 1.34 17.44 5.42
CA GLU A 85 0.05 17.71 6.02
C GLU A 85 -0.47 16.44 6.67
N TRP A 86 -0.55 16.44 8.00
CA TRP A 86 -1.13 15.36 8.81
C TRP A 86 -0.49 13.98 8.62
N TRP A 87 -0.98 13.23 7.63
CA TRP A 87 -0.64 11.85 7.31
C TRP A 87 -0.05 11.71 5.91
N THR A 88 0.13 12.82 5.18
CA THR A 88 0.53 12.81 3.77
C THR A 88 1.60 13.87 3.50
N THR A 89 2.52 13.56 2.60
CA THR A 89 3.56 14.48 2.15
C THR A 89 3.39 14.71 0.65
N TRP A 90 3.15 15.96 0.25
CA TRP A 90 2.88 16.36 -1.12
C TRP A 90 4.11 16.99 -1.75
N LEU A 91 4.49 16.55 -2.96
CA LEU A 91 5.49 17.27 -3.76
C LEU A 91 4.85 18.50 -4.40
N VAL A 92 5.25 19.69 -3.96
CA VAL A 92 4.64 20.97 -4.40
C VAL A 92 5.51 21.78 -5.34
N ASP A 93 6.83 21.55 -5.38
CA ASP A 93 7.71 22.20 -6.36
C ASP A 93 8.92 21.33 -6.76
N ARG A 94 9.45 21.58 -7.96
CA ARG A 94 10.54 20.83 -8.60
C ARG A 94 11.71 21.75 -8.99
N PRO A 95 12.96 21.25 -8.93
CA PRO A 95 14.16 22.04 -9.25
C PRO A 95 14.37 22.29 -10.75
N TYR A 96 13.54 21.71 -11.61
CA TYR A 96 13.55 21.89 -13.06
C TYR A 96 12.16 22.25 -13.57
N LYS A 97 12.10 22.93 -14.71
CA LYS A 97 10.87 23.41 -15.35
C LYS A 97 10.74 22.98 -16.82
N ASP A 98 11.73 22.26 -17.34
CA ASP A 98 11.80 21.81 -18.73
C ASP A 98 12.37 20.38 -18.82
N VAL A 99 12.28 19.79 -20.02
CA VAL A 99 12.74 18.42 -20.29
C VAL A 99 14.25 18.29 -20.10
N GLN A 100 15.04 19.29 -20.52
CA GLN A 100 16.49 19.24 -20.39
C GLN A 100 16.93 19.19 -18.92
N GLY A 101 16.29 19.98 -18.05
CA GLY A 101 16.51 19.97 -16.61
C GLY A 101 16.12 18.63 -15.98
N LEU A 102 14.99 18.05 -16.40
CA LEU A 102 14.59 16.71 -15.97
C LEU A 102 15.62 15.64 -16.40
N VAL A 103 16.07 15.64 -17.66
CA VAL A 103 17.07 14.68 -18.16
C VAL A 103 18.38 14.78 -17.38
N ASN A 104 18.83 15.99 -17.03
CA ASN A 104 20.02 16.18 -16.20
C ASN A 104 19.82 15.59 -14.80
N TYR A 105 18.64 15.79 -14.21
CA TYR A 105 18.29 15.17 -12.93
C TYR A 105 18.27 13.64 -13.02
N ILE A 106 17.67 13.08 -14.08
CA ILE A 106 17.59 11.63 -14.28
C ILE A 106 18.97 10.99 -14.32
N LYS A 107 19.90 11.57 -15.11
CA LYS A 107 21.28 11.05 -15.22
C LYS A 107 21.98 11.00 -13.86
N LYS A 108 21.91 12.11 -13.11
CA LYS A 108 22.43 12.18 -11.73
C LYS A 108 21.75 11.13 -10.84
N ASN A 109 20.43 10.99 -10.92
CA ASN A 109 19.69 10.08 -10.06
C ASN A 109 20.01 8.61 -10.37
N ILE A 110 20.24 8.24 -11.63
CA ILE A 110 20.71 6.91 -12.02
C ILE A 110 22.08 6.62 -11.37
N GLU A 111 23.04 7.54 -11.49
CA GLU A 111 24.37 7.40 -10.87
C GLU A 111 24.26 7.21 -9.34
N GLU A 112 23.40 7.99 -8.68
CA GLU A 112 23.16 7.85 -7.23
C GLU A 112 22.52 6.51 -6.84
N LEU A 113 21.61 5.97 -7.66
CA LEU A 113 20.97 4.68 -7.43
C LEU A 113 21.94 3.50 -7.65
N GLU A 114 22.86 3.64 -8.61
CA GLU A 114 23.89 2.65 -8.93
C GLU A 114 25.02 2.60 -7.90
N ASP A 115 25.40 3.74 -7.30
CA ASP A 115 26.44 3.79 -6.25
C ASP A 115 25.93 3.35 -4.86
N TYR A 116 24.68 2.86 -4.77
CA TYR A 116 24.09 2.34 -3.54
C TYR A 116 24.89 1.19 -2.93
N ARG A 117 25.13 1.26 -1.61
CA ARG A 117 25.70 0.15 -0.83
C ARG A 117 24.69 -0.35 0.21
N PRO A 118 24.69 -1.66 0.50
CA PRO A 118 23.84 -2.22 1.56
C PRO A 118 23.95 -1.44 2.87
N GLY A 119 22.82 -0.96 3.38
CA GLY A 119 22.72 -0.17 4.62
C GLY A 119 22.77 1.36 4.46
N ASP A 120 22.96 1.90 3.25
CA ASP A 120 23.00 3.35 3.01
C ASP A 120 21.59 3.98 2.99
N ILE A 121 20.61 3.23 2.52
CA ILE A 121 19.25 3.67 2.20
C ILE A 121 18.28 2.54 2.51
N TRP A 122 17.22 2.90 3.21
CA TRP A 122 16.30 1.99 3.85
C TRP A 122 14.86 2.12 3.33
N THR A 123 14.54 3.27 2.72
CA THR A 123 13.33 3.51 1.94
C THR A 123 13.70 4.26 0.66
N PHE A 124 12.77 4.44 -0.29
CA PHE A 124 13.03 5.20 -1.53
C PHE A 124 13.55 6.65 -1.32
N ALA A 125 13.49 7.17 -0.09
CA ALA A 125 13.96 8.51 0.30
C ALA A 125 15.25 8.52 1.15
N GLY A 126 16.00 7.42 1.26
CA GLY A 126 17.28 7.39 1.99
C GLY A 126 17.21 6.71 3.36
N LYS A 127 18.06 7.18 4.30
CA LYS A 127 17.88 6.99 5.76
C LYS A 127 16.68 7.75 6.33
N ALA A 128 15.99 8.49 5.46
CA ALA A 128 14.70 9.08 5.69
C ALA A 128 13.65 8.34 4.87
N ASN A 129 12.42 8.33 5.35
CA ASN A 129 11.24 8.18 4.51
C ASN A 129 10.51 9.53 4.42
N VAL A 130 9.37 9.57 3.73
CA VAL A 130 8.48 10.75 3.69
C VAL A 130 8.02 11.24 5.08
N TRP A 131 8.32 10.49 6.14
CA TRP A 131 7.98 10.75 7.54
C TRP A 131 9.17 11.25 8.38
N GLY A 132 10.39 11.32 7.84
CA GLY A 132 11.56 11.94 8.49
C GLY A 132 12.84 11.10 8.44
N GLN A 133 13.95 11.68 8.90
CA GLN A 133 15.23 10.98 9.12
C GLN A 133 15.16 10.15 10.41
N SER A 134 15.64 8.90 10.35
CA SER A 134 15.76 8.04 11.53
C SER A 134 17.18 7.49 11.62
N ASP A 135 17.74 7.51 12.82
CA ASP A 135 19.03 6.88 13.12
C ASP A 135 18.92 5.35 13.28
N LYS A 136 17.69 4.81 13.29
CA LYS A 136 17.40 3.38 13.46
C LYS A 136 17.25 2.67 12.11
N SER A 137 17.70 1.44 12.03
CA SER A 137 17.45 0.57 10.87
C SER A 137 15.94 0.27 10.70
N PRO A 138 15.47 -0.08 9.49
CA PRO A 138 14.10 -0.51 9.22
C PRO A 138 13.68 -1.68 10.08
N ARG A 139 14.60 -2.61 10.32
CA ARG A 139 14.35 -3.75 11.20
C ARG A 139 14.03 -3.27 12.61
N GLU A 140 14.83 -2.38 13.18
CA GLU A 140 14.58 -1.84 14.52
C GLU A 140 13.24 -1.09 14.58
N GLN A 141 12.95 -0.25 13.58
CA GLN A 141 11.68 0.48 13.51
C GLN A 141 10.48 -0.48 13.38
N PHE A 142 10.61 -1.51 12.54
CA PHE A 142 9.59 -2.55 12.39
C PHE A 142 9.35 -3.27 13.71
N MET A 143 10.42 -3.69 14.41
CA MET A 143 10.31 -4.40 15.68
C MET A 143 9.62 -3.54 16.76
N GLU A 144 9.95 -2.25 16.83
CA GLU A 144 9.33 -1.32 17.78
C GLU A 144 7.82 -1.12 17.51
N LEU A 145 7.42 -1.04 16.25
CA LEU A 145 6.01 -0.97 15.87
C LEU A 145 5.31 -2.31 16.13
N GLN A 146 5.92 -3.42 15.73
CA GLN A 146 5.38 -4.76 15.89
C GLN A 146 5.16 -5.10 17.38
N GLU A 147 6.06 -4.68 18.27
CA GLU A 147 5.88 -4.84 19.72
C GLU A 147 4.60 -4.15 20.22
N LYS A 148 4.28 -2.95 19.70
CA LYS A 148 3.05 -2.22 20.05
C LYS A 148 1.79 -2.84 19.44
N LEU A 149 1.93 -3.47 18.27
CA LEU A 149 0.83 -4.13 17.56
C LEU A 149 0.52 -5.52 18.12
N GLY A 150 1.44 -6.12 18.86
CA GLY A 150 1.32 -7.48 19.35
C GLY A 150 1.25 -8.47 18.20
N ASP A 151 0.08 -9.10 18.03
CA ASP A 151 -0.14 -10.19 17.08
C ASP A 151 -0.62 -9.72 15.69
N THR A 152 -1.07 -8.46 15.55
CA THR A 152 -1.45 -7.89 14.25
C THR A 152 -0.26 -7.88 13.31
N VAL A 153 -0.45 -8.37 12.07
CA VAL A 153 0.60 -8.43 11.05
C VAL A 153 0.85 -7.03 10.48
N LEU A 154 2.05 -6.51 10.67
CA LEU A 154 2.49 -5.31 9.98
C LEU A 154 3.11 -5.69 8.63
N PHE A 155 2.65 -5.07 7.55
CA PHE A 155 3.32 -5.18 6.26
C PHE A 155 4.55 -4.26 6.26
N PRO A 156 5.77 -4.82 6.13
CA PRO A 156 6.99 -4.06 6.22
C PRO A 156 7.19 -3.25 4.94
N SER A 157 7.76 -2.05 5.11
CA SER A 157 8.50 -1.32 4.08
C SER A 157 7.98 -1.51 2.64
N GLU A 158 6.81 -0.93 2.37
CA GLU A 158 6.14 -0.92 1.05
C GLU A 158 7.15 -0.67 -0.09
N SER A 159 7.01 -1.40 -1.17
CA SER A 159 8.01 -1.50 -2.24
C SER A 159 7.55 -0.79 -3.52
N PRO A 160 8.10 0.38 -3.87
CA PRO A 160 7.73 1.06 -5.10
C PRO A 160 8.35 0.37 -6.32
N VAL A 161 7.56 0.13 -7.36
CA VAL A 161 8.10 -0.38 -8.65
C VAL A 161 8.95 0.68 -9.36
N GLY A 162 8.69 1.97 -9.09
CA GLY A 162 9.49 3.10 -9.56
C GLY A 162 8.79 3.98 -10.61
N LEU A 163 7.71 3.51 -11.26
CA LEU A 163 6.97 4.31 -12.23
C LEU A 163 6.35 5.55 -11.59
N ASP A 164 5.66 5.36 -10.47
CA ASP A 164 5.10 6.43 -9.64
C ASP A 164 6.17 7.41 -9.13
N THR A 165 7.27 6.87 -8.61
CA THR A 165 8.43 7.66 -8.18
C THR A 165 8.95 8.54 -9.31
N ALA A 166 9.07 7.99 -10.52
CA ALA A 166 9.56 8.71 -11.69
C ALA A 166 8.58 9.80 -12.14
N TRP A 167 7.30 9.48 -12.37
CA TRP A 167 6.34 10.45 -12.89
C TRP A 167 5.92 11.49 -11.85
N ILE A 168 5.90 11.16 -10.55
CA ILE A 168 5.67 12.14 -9.48
C ILE A 168 6.81 13.14 -9.44
N ARG A 169 8.07 12.68 -9.45
CA ARG A 169 9.25 13.57 -9.44
C ARG A 169 9.30 14.42 -10.70
N ALA A 170 9.12 13.83 -11.88
CA ALA A 170 9.10 14.56 -13.15
C ALA A 170 7.91 15.52 -13.27
N GLY A 171 6.75 15.13 -12.74
CA GLY A 171 5.45 15.65 -13.15
C GLY A 171 4.99 14.98 -14.45
N MET A 172 3.67 14.73 -14.57
CA MET A 172 3.10 13.97 -15.69
C MET A 172 3.42 14.58 -17.07
N GLU A 173 3.42 15.91 -17.17
CA GLU A 173 3.71 16.62 -18.43
C GLU A 173 5.17 16.42 -18.87
N LEU A 174 6.14 16.74 -18.01
CA LEU A 174 7.56 16.59 -18.35
C LEU A 174 7.95 15.12 -18.53
N PHE A 175 7.37 14.20 -17.75
CA PHE A 175 7.55 12.76 -17.94
C PHE A 175 7.11 12.33 -19.34
N SER A 176 5.95 12.82 -19.79
CA SER A 176 5.39 12.49 -21.10
C SER A 176 6.24 13.04 -22.24
N TYR A 177 6.68 14.29 -22.17
CA TYR A 177 7.56 14.88 -23.19
C TYR A 177 8.93 14.20 -23.22
N ALA A 178 9.54 13.94 -22.06
CA ALA A 178 10.81 13.25 -21.98
C ALA A 178 10.73 11.83 -22.59
N TYR A 179 9.65 11.09 -22.34
CA TYR A 179 9.48 9.74 -22.94
C TYR A 179 9.33 9.78 -24.47
N VAL A 180 8.76 10.85 -25.02
CA VAL A 180 8.63 11.02 -26.48
C VAL A 180 9.96 11.45 -27.11
N GLU A 181 10.70 12.35 -26.45
CA GLU A 181 11.97 12.88 -26.95
C GLU A 181 13.12 11.86 -26.82
N ASP A 182 13.18 11.16 -25.69
CA ASP A 182 14.21 10.17 -25.38
C ASP A 182 13.59 9.02 -24.55
N PRO A 183 12.99 8.01 -25.19
CA PRO A 183 12.42 6.88 -24.47
C PRO A 183 13.49 6.05 -23.73
N ASP A 184 14.75 6.07 -24.18
CA ASP A 184 15.82 5.26 -23.61
C ASP A 184 16.28 5.81 -22.26
N ILE A 185 16.33 7.14 -22.08
CA ILE A 185 16.68 7.73 -20.77
C ILE A 185 15.61 7.42 -19.71
N ILE A 186 14.31 7.48 -20.07
CA ILE A 186 13.23 7.12 -19.14
C ILE A 186 13.23 5.62 -18.86
N SER A 187 13.43 4.78 -19.88
CA SER A 187 13.52 3.33 -19.69
C SER A 187 14.70 2.98 -18.76
N SER A 188 15.86 3.63 -18.94
CA SER A 188 17.02 3.44 -18.08
C SER A 188 16.74 3.90 -16.65
N TRP A 189 16.03 5.02 -16.48
CA TRP A 189 15.65 5.51 -15.16
C TRP A 189 14.72 4.57 -14.42
N LEU A 190 13.67 4.08 -15.08
CA LEU A 190 12.75 3.09 -14.51
C LEU A 190 13.48 1.79 -14.16
N GLN A 191 14.46 1.37 -14.96
CA GLN A 191 15.27 0.18 -14.65
C GLN A 191 16.16 0.41 -13.43
N ALA A 192 16.83 1.55 -13.34
CA ALA A 192 17.68 1.88 -12.20
C ALA A 192 16.87 1.93 -10.89
N LEU A 193 15.64 2.47 -10.92
CA LEU A 193 14.73 2.47 -9.77
C LEU A 193 14.32 1.05 -9.35
N ALA A 194 13.95 0.20 -10.32
CA ALA A 194 13.57 -1.18 -10.04
C ALA A 194 14.76 -2.02 -9.52
N ASP A 195 15.94 -1.87 -10.13
CA ASP A 195 17.16 -2.58 -9.70
C ASP A 195 17.59 -2.16 -8.30
N PHE A 196 17.45 -0.88 -7.98
CA PHE A 196 17.67 -0.35 -6.63
C PHE A 196 16.70 -0.98 -5.64
N GLU A 197 15.42 -1.06 -5.98
CA GLU A 197 14.42 -1.67 -5.12
C GLU A 197 14.67 -3.16 -4.91
N VAL A 198 15.04 -3.91 -5.96
CA VAL A 198 15.44 -5.32 -5.84
C VAL A 198 16.61 -5.50 -4.87
N ARG A 199 17.63 -4.64 -4.93
CA ARG A 199 18.73 -4.65 -3.94
C ARG A 199 18.21 -4.44 -2.52
N ARG A 200 17.35 -3.43 -2.32
CA ARG A 200 16.72 -3.14 -1.02
C ARG A 200 15.91 -4.31 -0.50
N ILE A 201 15.14 -4.98 -1.36
CA ILE A 201 14.35 -6.17 -1.02
C ILE A 201 15.28 -7.25 -0.43
N HIS A 202 16.41 -7.54 -1.08
CA HIS A 202 17.35 -8.54 -0.56
C HIS A 202 17.98 -8.17 0.79
N ASP A 203 18.05 -6.89 1.13
CA ASP A 203 18.59 -6.41 2.41
C ASP A 203 17.55 -6.42 3.55
N VAL A 204 16.26 -6.22 3.25
CA VAL A 204 15.21 -6.05 4.27
C VAL A 204 14.24 -7.22 4.40
N ALA A 205 14.17 -8.10 3.40
CA ALA A 205 13.22 -9.20 3.39
C ALA A 205 13.49 -10.19 4.53
N ASP A 206 12.48 -10.41 5.36
CA ASP A 206 12.49 -11.40 6.43
C ASP A 206 11.07 -11.94 6.64
N VAL A 207 10.85 -13.19 6.22
CA VAL A 207 9.55 -13.87 6.32
C VAL A 207 9.13 -14.12 7.77
N ASP A 208 10.08 -14.18 8.70
CA ASP A 208 9.79 -14.31 10.13
C ASP A 208 9.22 -13.01 10.69
N LEU A 209 9.60 -11.86 10.13
CA LEU A 209 8.99 -10.56 10.46
C LEU A 209 7.60 -10.41 9.87
N SER A 210 7.46 -10.65 8.56
CA SER A 210 6.16 -10.57 7.91
C SER A 210 6.04 -11.52 6.72
N PRO A 211 4.96 -12.31 6.63
CA PRO A 211 4.76 -13.26 5.54
C PRO A 211 4.29 -12.59 4.24
N VAL A 212 3.90 -11.31 4.30
CA VAL A 212 3.29 -10.57 3.19
C VAL A 212 3.89 -9.16 3.13
N THR A 213 4.07 -8.65 1.92
CA THR A 213 4.47 -7.27 1.64
C THR A 213 3.52 -6.62 0.64
N LEU A 214 3.60 -5.29 0.54
CA LEU A 214 2.96 -4.51 -0.51
C LEU A 214 4.00 -4.02 -1.50
N VAL A 215 3.79 -4.33 -2.77
CA VAL A 215 4.47 -3.70 -3.90
C VAL A 215 3.49 -2.74 -4.54
N TYR A 216 3.90 -1.51 -4.87
CA TYR A 216 2.95 -0.49 -5.30
C TYR A 216 3.45 0.37 -6.47
N ALA A 217 2.47 0.89 -7.20
CA ALA A 217 2.55 2.09 -8.02
C ALA A 217 1.11 2.44 -8.43
N ASP A 218 0.68 3.69 -8.26
CA ASP A 218 -0.65 4.08 -8.73
C ASP A 218 -0.68 4.14 -10.27
N LEU A 219 -1.55 3.31 -10.86
CA LEU A 219 -1.67 3.17 -12.31
C LEU A 219 -3.02 3.62 -12.85
N ALA A 220 -4.00 3.91 -12.00
CA ALA A 220 -5.38 4.12 -12.44
C ALA A 220 -6.12 5.23 -11.70
N PHE A 221 -7.10 5.78 -12.39
CA PHE A 221 -8.21 6.54 -11.83
C PHE A 221 -9.44 5.64 -11.75
N LYS A 222 -10.54 6.17 -11.19
CA LYS A 222 -11.85 5.49 -11.16
C LYS A 222 -12.35 5.06 -12.55
N THR A 223 -11.96 5.78 -13.60
CA THR A 223 -12.43 5.55 -14.98
C THR A 223 -11.50 4.68 -15.82
N GLY A 224 -10.33 4.27 -15.29
CA GLY A 224 -9.35 3.47 -16.03
C GLY A 224 -7.90 3.93 -15.81
N LEU A 225 -7.00 3.38 -16.62
CA LEU A 225 -5.55 3.53 -16.47
C LEU A 225 -5.05 4.96 -16.77
N MET A 226 -4.05 5.40 -16.02
CA MET A 226 -3.29 6.64 -16.25
C MET A 226 -2.35 6.52 -17.45
N PHE A 227 -1.80 5.32 -17.67
CA PHE A 227 -0.89 5.01 -18.76
C PHE A 227 -1.50 3.97 -19.69
N SER A 228 -1.19 4.04 -20.98
CA SER A 228 -1.70 3.04 -21.93
C SER A 228 -1.23 1.62 -21.57
N PRO A 229 -2.05 0.57 -21.78
CA PRO A 229 -1.63 -0.81 -21.55
C PRO A 229 -0.35 -1.19 -22.30
N LYS A 230 -0.16 -0.64 -23.50
CA LYS A 230 1.06 -0.84 -24.31
C LYS A 230 2.30 -0.32 -23.58
N PHE A 231 2.21 0.85 -22.97
CA PHE A 231 3.30 1.42 -22.17
C PHE A 231 3.56 0.55 -20.93
N LEU A 232 2.51 0.18 -20.18
CA LEU A 232 2.66 -0.62 -18.96
C LEU A 232 3.30 -1.99 -19.25
N ARG A 233 2.89 -2.68 -20.33
CA ARG A 233 3.48 -3.96 -20.76
C ARG A 233 4.95 -3.84 -21.16
N LYS A 234 5.37 -2.67 -21.65
CA LYS A 234 6.77 -2.41 -22.01
C LYS A 234 7.60 -2.00 -20.81
N GLU A 235 7.10 -1.05 -20.01
CA GLU A 235 7.90 -0.34 -19.02
C GLU A 235 7.63 -0.72 -17.57
N PHE A 236 6.45 -1.26 -17.27
CA PHE A 236 6.04 -1.47 -15.89
C PHE A 236 6.09 -2.95 -15.50
N PHE A 237 5.33 -3.80 -16.20
CA PHE A 237 5.15 -5.20 -15.81
C PHE A 237 6.46 -6.03 -15.76
N PRO A 238 7.44 -5.84 -16.67
CA PRO A 238 8.73 -6.52 -16.54
C PRO A 238 9.46 -6.19 -15.23
N ARG A 239 9.37 -4.94 -14.76
CA ARG A 239 10.01 -4.48 -13.52
C ARG A 239 9.23 -4.92 -12.29
N LEU A 240 7.90 -4.85 -12.34
CA LEU A 240 7.05 -5.44 -11.31
C LEU A 240 7.40 -6.92 -11.10
N LYS A 241 7.56 -7.69 -12.18
CA LYS A 241 7.96 -9.09 -12.10
C LYS A 241 9.31 -9.28 -11.40
N GLN A 242 10.31 -8.43 -11.66
CA GLN A 242 11.60 -8.49 -10.97
C GLN A 242 11.44 -8.34 -9.44
N LEU A 243 10.62 -7.38 -9.00
CA LEU A 243 10.36 -7.16 -7.57
C LEU A 243 9.57 -8.33 -6.95
N VAL A 244 8.56 -8.84 -7.65
CA VAL A 244 7.78 -10.00 -7.20
C VAL A 244 8.68 -11.22 -7.03
N ASP A 245 9.50 -11.54 -8.04
CA ASP A 245 10.43 -12.66 -8.00
C ASP A 245 11.44 -12.50 -6.85
N ALA A 246 11.92 -11.28 -6.58
CA ALA A 246 12.82 -10.99 -5.46
C ALA A 246 12.16 -11.26 -4.10
N TRP A 247 10.95 -10.77 -3.87
CA TRP A 247 10.20 -11.05 -2.63
C TRP A 247 9.88 -12.54 -2.45
N HIS A 248 9.45 -13.21 -3.53
CA HIS A 248 9.18 -14.65 -3.54
C HIS A 248 10.42 -15.48 -3.22
N SER A 249 11.61 -15.02 -3.63
CA SER A 249 12.88 -15.72 -3.31
C SER A 249 13.17 -15.79 -1.81
N HIS A 250 12.55 -14.91 -1.01
CA HIS A 250 12.60 -14.91 0.46
C HIS A 250 11.37 -15.54 1.12
N GLY A 251 10.47 -16.15 0.34
CA GLY A 251 9.24 -16.78 0.84
C GLY A 251 8.13 -15.81 1.24
N ILE A 252 8.24 -14.53 0.85
CA ILE A 252 7.26 -13.48 1.18
C ILE A 252 6.27 -13.32 0.04
N LYS A 253 4.98 -13.26 0.36
CA LYS A 253 3.88 -13.05 -0.60
C LYS A 253 3.72 -11.59 -0.96
N VAL A 254 3.34 -11.31 -2.20
CA VAL A 254 3.18 -9.95 -2.73
C VAL A 254 1.71 -9.64 -2.98
N ILE A 255 1.20 -8.65 -2.26
CA ILE A 255 -0.02 -7.95 -2.63
C ILE A 255 0.39 -6.70 -3.43
N TYR A 256 -0.21 -6.50 -4.60
CA TYR A 256 0.01 -5.30 -5.40
C TYR A 256 -0.95 -4.19 -4.99
N HIS A 257 -0.44 -2.99 -4.73
CA HIS A 257 -1.22 -1.82 -4.37
C HIS A 257 -1.33 -0.79 -5.50
N SER A 258 -2.57 -0.43 -5.86
CA SER A 258 -2.93 0.74 -6.68
C SER A 258 -4.42 1.03 -6.54
N ASP A 259 -4.77 2.28 -6.29
CA ASP A 259 -6.16 2.73 -6.41
C ASP A 259 -6.61 2.74 -7.88
N GLY A 260 -7.92 2.84 -8.09
CA GLY A 260 -8.56 2.96 -9.40
C GLY A 260 -8.98 1.64 -10.05
N ASN A 261 -9.31 1.73 -11.34
CA ASN A 261 -9.76 0.58 -12.13
C ASN A 261 -8.58 -0.09 -12.86
N LEU A 262 -8.21 -1.28 -12.41
CA LEU A 262 -7.12 -2.09 -12.96
C LEU A 262 -7.59 -3.22 -13.87
N MET A 263 -8.90 -3.37 -14.12
CA MET A 263 -9.47 -4.54 -14.80
C MET A 263 -8.86 -4.83 -16.17
N GLU A 264 -8.42 -3.80 -16.89
CA GLU A 264 -7.82 -3.90 -18.23
C GLU A 264 -6.45 -4.61 -18.23
N VAL A 265 -5.75 -4.64 -17.10
CA VAL A 265 -4.39 -5.20 -16.97
C VAL A 265 -4.26 -6.23 -15.84
N MET A 266 -5.37 -6.74 -15.32
CA MET A 266 -5.37 -7.79 -14.29
C MET A 266 -4.65 -9.07 -14.73
N ASP A 267 -4.76 -9.44 -16.02
CA ASP A 267 -4.02 -10.59 -16.58
C ASP A 267 -2.49 -10.38 -16.52
N ASP A 268 -2.04 -9.14 -16.72
CA ASP A 268 -0.62 -8.78 -16.67
C ASP A 268 -0.07 -8.85 -15.22
N PHE A 269 -0.87 -8.46 -14.22
CA PHE A 269 -0.52 -8.63 -12.79
C PHE A 269 -0.37 -10.11 -12.40
N VAL A 270 -1.31 -10.95 -12.83
CA VAL A 270 -1.24 -12.40 -12.61
C VAL A 270 0.00 -12.99 -13.30
N ALA A 271 0.30 -12.58 -14.52
CA ALA A 271 1.49 -13.02 -15.26
C ALA A 271 2.80 -12.57 -14.59
N ALA A 272 2.81 -11.41 -13.91
CA ALA A 272 3.94 -10.93 -13.13
C ALA A 272 4.16 -11.72 -11.83
N GLY A 273 3.21 -12.57 -11.42
CA GLY A 273 3.30 -13.43 -10.23
C GLY A 273 2.71 -12.82 -8.96
N VAL A 274 1.97 -11.72 -9.06
CA VAL A 274 1.32 -11.09 -7.90
C VAL A 274 0.37 -12.09 -7.22
N ASP A 275 0.43 -12.19 -5.89
CA ASP A 275 -0.40 -13.12 -5.09
C ASP A 275 -1.77 -12.50 -4.73
N GLY A 276 -1.91 -11.18 -4.82
CA GLY A 276 -3.17 -10.51 -4.58
C GLY A 276 -3.17 -9.02 -4.88
N ILE A 277 -4.34 -8.40 -4.78
CA ILE A 277 -4.54 -6.99 -5.11
C ILE A 277 -5.08 -6.20 -3.91
N ASN A 278 -4.65 -4.95 -3.83
CA ASN A 278 -5.12 -3.97 -2.88
C ASN A 278 -5.17 -2.58 -3.52
N PRO A 279 -6.15 -1.76 -3.14
CA PRO A 279 -7.47 -2.23 -2.73
C PRO A 279 -8.22 -2.97 -3.85
N VAL A 280 -9.38 -3.50 -3.51
CA VAL A 280 -10.46 -3.69 -4.48
C VAL A 280 -11.36 -2.45 -4.43
N GLU A 281 -11.04 -1.40 -5.20
CA GLU A 281 -11.82 -0.15 -5.21
C GLU A 281 -13.16 -0.33 -5.96
N THR A 282 -14.20 -0.72 -5.23
CA THR A 282 -15.51 -1.06 -5.80
C THR A 282 -16.16 0.08 -6.57
N ILE A 283 -16.02 1.33 -6.11
CA ILE A 283 -16.56 2.51 -6.79
C ILE A 283 -15.86 2.82 -8.12
N ALA A 284 -14.63 2.32 -8.33
CA ALA A 284 -13.92 2.37 -9.60
C ALA A 284 -14.36 1.26 -10.57
N GLY A 285 -15.23 0.34 -10.16
CA GLY A 285 -15.68 -0.80 -10.97
C GLY A 285 -14.83 -2.06 -10.78
N MET A 286 -13.97 -2.11 -9.76
CA MET A 286 -13.30 -3.34 -9.33
C MET A 286 -14.27 -4.14 -8.44
N ASP A 287 -15.04 -5.05 -9.03
CA ASP A 287 -16.00 -5.88 -8.29
C ASP A 287 -15.35 -7.16 -7.73
N ILE A 288 -15.52 -7.38 -6.42
CA ILE A 288 -14.95 -8.52 -5.70
C ILE A 288 -15.38 -9.86 -6.29
N GLY A 289 -16.67 -10.02 -6.64
CA GLY A 289 -17.20 -11.27 -7.18
C GLY A 289 -16.67 -11.55 -8.59
N VAL A 290 -16.63 -10.52 -9.45
CA VAL A 290 -16.06 -10.63 -10.81
C VAL A 290 -14.57 -11.00 -10.74
N ILE A 291 -13.81 -10.36 -9.85
CA ILE A 291 -12.38 -10.66 -9.69
C ILE A 291 -12.19 -12.07 -9.14
N ARG A 292 -12.95 -12.49 -8.12
CA ARG A 292 -12.89 -13.88 -7.61
C ARG A 292 -13.20 -14.91 -8.70
N GLN A 293 -14.19 -14.65 -9.55
CA GLN A 293 -14.56 -15.56 -10.63
C GLN A 293 -13.47 -15.68 -11.70
N ARG A 294 -12.84 -14.56 -12.10
CA ARG A 294 -11.83 -14.53 -13.16
C ARG A 294 -10.43 -14.92 -12.68
N TYR A 295 -10.11 -14.59 -11.43
CA TYR A 295 -8.79 -14.75 -10.82
C TYR A 295 -8.91 -15.43 -9.45
N PRO A 296 -9.41 -16.69 -9.40
CA PRO A 296 -9.67 -17.39 -8.15
C PRO A 296 -8.44 -17.56 -7.26
N GLN A 297 -7.24 -17.50 -7.84
CA GLN A 297 -5.95 -17.59 -7.15
C GLN A 297 -5.50 -16.30 -6.44
N LEU A 298 -6.09 -15.15 -6.75
CA LEU A 298 -5.67 -13.89 -6.15
C LEU A 298 -6.30 -13.68 -4.78
N THR A 299 -5.49 -13.26 -3.82
CA THR A 299 -6.00 -12.66 -2.59
C THR A 299 -6.50 -11.25 -2.87
N MET A 300 -7.67 -10.91 -2.35
CA MET A 300 -8.21 -9.56 -2.41
C MET A 300 -8.09 -8.90 -1.05
N MET A 301 -7.76 -7.61 -1.02
CA MET A 301 -7.65 -6.85 0.21
C MET A 301 -8.42 -5.53 0.12
N GLY A 302 -9.21 -5.22 1.14
CA GLY A 302 -10.12 -4.06 1.16
C GLY A 302 -11.54 -4.45 0.72
N GLY A 303 -12.16 -3.59 -0.10
CA GLY A 303 -13.43 -3.89 -0.76
C GLY A 303 -14.66 -3.16 -0.22
N ILE A 304 -14.55 -2.45 0.91
CA ILE A 304 -15.63 -1.63 1.47
C ILE A 304 -15.36 -0.16 1.19
N ASP A 305 -16.22 0.48 0.41
CA ASP A 305 -15.98 1.83 -0.13
C ASP A 305 -15.79 2.88 0.98
N CYS A 306 -14.57 3.41 1.08
CA CYS A 306 -14.25 4.49 2.00
C CYS A 306 -14.69 5.87 1.49
N SER A 307 -15.02 6.02 0.21
CA SER A 307 -15.26 7.33 -0.39
C SER A 307 -16.71 7.79 -0.30
N GLN A 308 -17.69 6.87 -0.39
CA GLN A 308 -19.13 7.20 -0.33
C GLN A 308 -19.84 6.43 0.79
N LEU A 309 -19.66 5.11 0.86
CA LEU A 309 -20.40 4.26 1.79
C LEU A 309 -20.03 4.54 3.25
N LEU A 310 -18.75 4.44 3.63
CA LEU A 310 -18.34 4.67 5.02
C LEU A 310 -18.61 6.12 5.50
N PRO A 311 -18.44 7.18 4.67
CA PRO A 311 -18.75 8.54 5.08
C PRO A 311 -20.25 8.87 5.12
N TYR A 312 -21.04 8.37 4.16
CA TYR A 312 -22.41 8.87 3.96
C TYR A 312 -23.51 7.83 4.13
N GLY A 313 -23.22 6.55 3.93
CA GLY A 313 -24.19 5.47 4.03
C GLY A 313 -24.72 5.21 5.44
N THR A 314 -25.73 4.35 5.53
CA THR A 314 -26.28 3.84 6.80
C THR A 314 -25.57 2.58 7.26
N GLU A 315 -25.73 2.27 8.54
CA GLU A 315 -25.25 1.02 9.14
C GLU A 315 -25.81 -0.24 8.43
N GLU A 316 -27.05 -0.19 7.94
CA GLU A 316 -27.66 -1.29 7.18
C GLU A 316 -27.04 -1.45 5.80
N GLU A 317 -26.73 -0.35 5.12
CA GLU A 317 -26.05 -0.38 3.81
C GLU A 317 -24.63 -0.94 3.95
N VAL A 318 -23.90 -0.53 4.99
CA VAL A 318 -22.58 -1.08 5.32
C VAL A 318 -22.68 -2.58 5.61
N GLU A 319 -23.65 -3.01 6.43
CA GLU A 319 -23.85 -4.42 6.74
C GLU A 319 -24.16 -5.24 5.47
N ALA A 320 -24.98 -4.72 4.57
CA ALA A 320 -25.32 -5.38 3.32
C ALA A 320 -24.09 -5.55 2.41
N GLU A 321 -23.29 -4.48 2.21
CA GLU A 321 -22.10 -4.56 1.35
C GLU A 321 -21.00 -5.44 1.96
N VAL A 322 -20.83 -5.43 3.29
CA VAL A 322 -19.89 -6.36 3.96
C VAL A 322 -20.29 -7.82 3.76
N LYS A 323 -21.57 -8.16 3.95
CA LYS A 323 -22.05 -9.53 3.71
C LYS A 323 -21.86 -9.95 2.27
N LYS A 324 -22.21 -9.07 1.32
CA LYS A 324 -22.03 -9.29 -0.11
C LYS A 324 -20.55 -9.52 -0.46
N ALA A 325 -19.64 -8.68 0.03
CA ALA A 325 -18.21 -8.85 -0.16
C ALA A 325 -17.69 -10.20 0.35
N ILE A 326 -18.17 -10.63 1.52
CA ILE A 326 -17.84 -11.95 2.09
C ILE A 326 -18.41 -13.07 1.23
N ASP A 327 -19.71 -13.05 0.93
CA ASP A 327 -20.38 -14.11 0.16
C ASP A 327 -19.78 -14.28 -1.25
N GLN A 328 -19.31 -13.20 -1.86
CA GLN A 328 -18.75 -13.21 -3.22
C GLN A 328 -17.25 -13.42 -3.28
N GLY A 329 -16.50 -12.90 -2.29
CA GLY A 329 -15.04 -12.85 -2.32
C GLY A 329 -14.34 -13.88 -1.45
N PHE A 330 -14.98 -14.35 -0.39
CA PHE A 330 -14.38 -15.27 0.58
C PHE A 330 -14.69 -16.72 0.22
N SER A 331 -13.71 -17.42 -0.35
CA SER A 331 -13.85 -18.82 -0.78
C SER A 331 -13.16 -19.79 0.19
N GLY A 332 -13.41 -19.61 1.49
CA GLY A 332 -12.67 -20.30 2.55
C GLY A 332 -11.26 -19.73 2.80
N GLY A 333 -10.94 -18.59 2.19
CA GLY A 333 -9.68 -17.85 2.21
C GLY A 333 -9.67 -16.79 1.11
N GLY A 334 -8.53 -16.12 0.91
CA GLY A 334 -8.30 -15.20 -0.20
C GLY A 334 -8.96 -13.83 -0.11
N LEU A 335 -9.50 -13.43 1.04
CA LEU A 335 -10.03 -12.07 1.27
C LEU A 335 -9.58 -11.56 2.64
N LEU A 336 -8.91 -10.40 2.65
CA LEU A 336 -8.63 -9.59 3.83
C LEU A 336 -9.55 -8.36 3.75
N LEU A 337 -10.63 -8.37 4.52
CA LEU A 337 -11.68 -7.35 4.39
C LEU A 337 -11.26 -6.06 5.08
N GLY A 338 -11.50 -4.95 4.40
CA GLY A 338 -11.16 -3.62 4.88
C GLY A 338 -11.81 -2.53 4.06
N SER A 339 -11.49 -1.30 4.38
CA SER A 339 -11.80 -0.18 3.50
C SER A 339 -11.09 -0.30 2.14
N THR A 340 -11.57 0.44 1.13
CA THR A 340 -10.92 0.51 -0.18
C THR A 340 -9.62 1.29 -0.19
N THR A 341 -9.09 1.83 0.90
CA THR A 341 -7.68 2.25 0.94
C THR A 341 -7.29 2.59 2.38
N GLU A 342 -8.04 3.50 2.99
CA GLU A 342 -7.90 3.90 4.38
C GLU A 342 -9.22 4.35 5.00
N ILE A 343 -9.27 4.26 6.33
CA ILE A 343 -10.30 4.88 7.16
C ILE A 343 -9.88 6.33 7.39
N HIS A 344 -10.17 7.19 6.43
CA HIS A 344 -9.85 8.63 6.47
C HIS A 344 -10.80 9.41 7.42
N PRO A 345 -10.53 10.70 7.68
CA PRO A 345 -11.27 11.50 8.67
C PRO A 345 -12.77 11.65 8.42
N ASP A 346 -13.25 11.55 7.17
CA ASP A 346 -14.69 11.71 6.87
C ASP A 346 -15.48 10.40 7.07
N CYS A 347 -14.80 9.27 7.27
CA CYS A 347 -15.48 8.01 7.61
C CYS A 347 -16.20 8.13 8.97
N LYS A 348 -17.49 7.78 9.00
CA LYS A 348 -18.29 7.75 10.24
C LYS A 348 -17.81 6.63 11.15
N VAL A 349 -17.63 6.93 12.44
CA VAL A 349 -17.18 5.97 13.45
C VAL A 349 -18.13 4.77 13.52
N GLU A 350 -19.44 5.02 13.55
CA GLU A 350 -20.47 3.99 13.58
C GLU A 350 -20.42 3.04 12.38
N ASN A 351 -20.14 3.56 11.19
CA ASN A 351 -20.06 2.76 9.96
C ASN A 351 -18.82 1.86 9.98
N VAL A 352 -17.68 2.37 10.43
CA VAL A 352 -16.45 1.56 10.55
C VAL A 352 -16.61 0.47 11.61
N LEU A 353 -17.21 0.80 12.76
CA LEU A 353 -17.50 -0.19 13.81
C LEU A 353 -18.47 -1.26 13.32
N LYS A 354 -19.51 -0.87 12.57
CA LYS A 354 -20.44 -1.79 11.93
C LYS A 354 -19.72 -2.72 10.97
N MET A 355 -18.85 -2.18 10.10
CA MET A 355 -18.05 -2.97 9.16
C MET A 355 -17.25 -4.06 9.88
N TRP A 356 -16.45 -3.69 10.88
CA TRP A 356 -15.65 -4.65 11.65
C TRP A 356 -16.51 -5.69 12.39
N ASN A 357 -17.62 -5.26 13.01
CA ASN A 357 -18.51 -6.16 13.75
C ASN A 357 -19.20 -7.17 12.83
N VAL A 358 -19.74 -6.73 11.69
CA VAL A 358 -20.40 -7.64 10.72
C VAL A 358 -19.38 -8.60 10.13
N ALA A 359 -18.21 -8.11 9.73
CA ALA A 359 -17.18 -8.95 9.14
C ALA A 359 -16.72 -10.07 10.08
N THR A 360 -16.53 -9.76 11.37
CA THR A 360 -16.08 -10.74 12.37
C THR A 360 -17.17 -11.72 12.82
N THR A 361 -18.45 -11.34 12.77
CA THR A 361 -19.57 -12.19 13.23
C THR A 361 -20.19 -13.02 12.11
N TYR A 362 -20.30 -12.46 10.91
CA TYR A 362 -20.91 -13.13 9.76
C TYR A 362 -20.02 -14.21 9.16
N SER A 363 -18.70 -14.02 9.17
CA SER A 363 -17.72 -14.97 8.60
C SER A 363 -17.41 -16.19 9.46
N ARG A 364 -17.93 -16.28 10.70
CA ARG A 364 -17.76 -17.45 11.59
C ARG A 364 -18.68 -18.62 11.24
N ARG A 365 -19.45 -18.51 10.14
CA ARG A 365 -20.51 -19.45 9.75
C ARG A 365 -20.00 -20.68 9.02
#